data_AF-V4LLE7-F1
#
_entry.id   AF-V4LLE7-F1
#
_cell.length_a   1.000
_cell.length_b   1.000
_cell.length_c   1.000
_cell.angle_alpha   90.00
_cell.angle_beta   90.00
_cell.angle_gamma   90.00
#
_symmetry.space_group_name_H-M   'P 1'
#
loop_
_entity.id
_entity.type
_entity.pdbx_description
1 polymer ?
#
loop_
_entity_poly.entity_id
_entity_poly.type
_entity_poly.pdbx_seq_one_letter_code
_entity_poly.pdbx_strand_id
1 'polypeptide(L)'
;MRSHFLLAMIGTFAVIVGAQTQEGFISLNCGLPVDESPYDDSFNGLTFTSDSAFIQTGKSSRVDKSLNKILGKQYLTLRYFPEGRRNCYSLDVKSGTNYLIAVSSVYGNYDGLNRDPKFDIYIGPNKWLSMDLEGRQNGTKEEIIHKARSNSLDICLHKTGETFPIISAIEIRPLRNNTYVTKSGALKLSFRVYLNNTAGFIRYADDVRDRIWFPFFGSSYAQITTDLNINNSNAYEVPKSALRSAATPKNTSGPLVITWTPRPSNAQVYLYMHFAEIQALEANETREFDVILKGNFNHSGFRPTKLKVFTLFTEEPMQCDSRGCHLELVRTPKSTLPPLINALEAYAVIEFPQVETSISD
;
A
#
# COMPACT_ATOMS: atom_id res chain seq x y z
N MET A 1 -10.10 51.94 -44.27
CA MET A 1 -9.32 51.12 -43.31
C MET A 1 -10.27 50.13 -42.64
N ARG A 2 -10.29 48.87 -43.11
CA ARG A 2 -11.07 47.78 -42.48
C ARG A 2 -10.09 46.95 -41.66
N SER A 3 -10.25 46.98 -40.34
CA SER A 3 -9.43 46.21 -39.41
C SER A 3 -9.97 44.78 -39.33
N HIS A 4 -9.18 43.81 -39.78
CA HIS A 4 -9.47 42.38 -39.63
C HIS A 4 -8.90 41.91 -38.28
N PHE A 5 -9.77 41.71 -37.30
CA PHE A 5 -9.42 41.00 -36.07
C PHE A 5 -9.38 39.49 -36.36
N LEU A 6 -8.18 38.92 -36.35
CA LEU A 6 -7.95 37.47 -36.34
C LEU A 6 -8.26 36.94 -34.93
N LEU A 7 -9.29 36.12 -34.82
CA LEU A 7 -9.62 35.38 -33.60
C LEU A 7 -8.66 34.18 -33.50
N ALA A 8 -7.70 34.24 -32.58
CA ALA A 8 -6.84 33.10 -32.26
C ALA A 8 -7.64 32.07 -31.48
N MET A 9 -8.01 30.96 -32.13
CA MET A 9 -8.57 29.78 -31.46
C MET A 9 -7.46 29.09 -30.67
N ILE A 10 -7.38 29.37 -29.37
CA ILE A 10 -6.56 28.58 -28.44
C ILE A 10 -7.28 27.24 -28.27
N GLY A 11 -6.84 26.24 -29.04
CA GLY A 11 -7.26 24.86 -28.85
C GLY A 11 -6.74 24.36 -27.50
N THR A 12 -7.62 24.25 -26.52
CA THR A 12 -7.38 23.50 -25.30
C THR A 12 -7.18 22.04 -25.68
N PHE A 13 -5.92 21.58 -25.69
CA PHE A 13 -5.62 20.16 -25.61
C PHE A 13 -6.13 19.66 -24.26
N ALA A 14 -7.36 19.14 -24.24
CA ALA A 14 -7.80 18.28 -23.17
C ALA A 14 -6.91 17.03 -23.23
N VAL A 15 -5.94 16.94 -22.32
CA VAL A 15 -5.28 15.68 -22.02
C VAL A 15 -6.38 14.78 -21.48
N ILE A 16 -6.88 13.89 -22.32
CA ILE A 16 -7.74 12.79 -21.88
C ILE A 16 -6.81 11.89 -21.07
N VAL A 17 -6.66 12.20 -19.77
CA VAL A 17 -6.19 11.22 -18.79
C VAL A 17 -7.24 10.13 -18.86
N GLY A 18 -6.92 9.02 -19.52
CA GLY A 18 -7.84 7.88 -19.60
C GLY A 18 -8.28 7.56 -18.18
N ALA A 19 -9.57 7.74 -17.90
CA ALA A 19 -10.13 7.50 -16.58
C ALA A 19 -9.83 6.05 -16.23
N GLN A 20 -8.89 5.82 -15.32
CA GLN A 20 -8.69 4.50 -14.75
C GLN A 20 -9.98 4.14 -14.02
N THR A 21 -10.55 2.98 -14.35
CA THR A 21 -11.82 2.54 -13.77
C THR A 21 -11.59 2.14 -12.31
N GLN A 22 -12.31 2.77 -11.38
CA GLN A 22 -12.33 2.39 -9.95
C GLN A 22 -13.21 1.16 -9.70
N GLU A 23 -13.23 0.22 -10.65
CA GLU A 23 -14.14 -0.91 -10.65
C GLU A 23 -13.87 -1.82 -9.43
N GLY A 24 -14.91 -2.05 -8.63
CA GLY A 24 -14.84 -2.84 -7.42
C GLY A 24 -14.10 -2.18 -6.24
N PHE A 25 -13.71 -0.90 -6.35
CA PHE A 25 -13.15 -0.16 -5.21
C PHE A 25 -14.26 0.15 -4.21
N ILE A 26 -13.94 0.01 -2.92
CA ILE A 26 -14.78 0.51 -1.82
C ILE A 26 -13.96 1.55 -1.07
N SER A 27 -14.43 2.78 -1.03
CA SER A 27 -13.79 3.88 -0.31
C SER A 27 -14.84 4.55 0.57
N LEU A 28 -14.79 4.26 1.87
CA LEU A 28 -15.70 4.82 2.86
C LEU A 28 -14.99 5.92 3.63
N ASN A 29 -15.62 7.09 3.69
CA ASN A 29 -15.29 8.13 4.65
C ASN A 29 -16.21 7.96 5.87
N CYS A 30 -15.63 7.48 6.97
CA CYS A 30 -16.39 7.10 8.14
C CYS A 30 -16.88 8.32 8.91
N GLY A 31 -18.18 8.35 9.21
CA GLY A 31 -18.83 9.49 9.85
C GLY A 31 -19.14 10.66 8.92
N LEU A 32 -18.92 10.51 7.60
CA LEU A 32 -19.36 11.49 6.60
C LEU A 32 -20.90 11.57 6.55
N PRO A 33 -21.50 12.78 6.63
CA PRO A 33 -22.93 12.96 6.41
C PRO A 33 -23.40 12.45 5.04
N VAL A 34 -24.60 11.88 4.98
CA VAL A 34 -25.13 11.27 3.74
C VAL A 34 -25.34 12.29 2.63
N ASP A 35 -25.70 13.52 2.99
CA ASP A 35 -25.88 14.66 2.08
C ASP A 35 -24.56 15.21 1.51
N GLU A 36 -23.41 14.87 2.11
CA GLU A 36 -22.08 15.17 1.59
C GLU A 36 -21.47 14.03 0.74
N SER A 37 -22.23 12.94 0.51
CA SER A 37 -21.80 11.73 -0.18
C SER A 37 -22.53 11.54 -1.52
N PRO A 38 -21.88 11.00 -2.57
CA PRO A 38 -20.44 10.76 -2.70
C PRO A 38 -19.65 12.06 -2.99
N TYR A 39 -18.33 12.02 -2.85
CA TYR A 39 -17.45 13.06 -3.38
C TYR A 39 -16.17 12.49 -3.97
N ASP A 40 -15.60 13.18 -4.95
CA ASP A 40 -14.27 12.87 -5.47
C ASP A 40 -13.20 13.62 -4.66
N ASP A 41 -12.26 12.88 -4.10
CA ASP A 41 -11.15 13.44 -3.35
C ASP A 41 -10.20 14.17 -4.31
N SER A 42 -9.96 15.46 -4.07
CA SER A 42 -9.17 16.29 -4.99
C SER A 42 -7.68 15.93 -5.00
N PHE A 43 -7.20 15.19 -3.98
CA PHE A 43 -5.79 14.85 -3.86
C PHE A 43 -5.45 13.57 -4.65
N ASN A 44 -6.28 12.54 -4.57
CA ASN A 44 -6.03 11.26 -5.26
C ASN A 44 -7.03 10.97 -6.41
N GLY A 45 -8.18 11.65 -6.47
CA GLY A 45 -9.21 11.41 -7.48
C GLY A 45 -10.11 10.20 -7.21
N LEU A 46 -10.02 9.59 -6.01
CA LEU A 46 -10.90 8.50 -5.60
C LEU A 46 -12.26 9.03 -5.17
N THR A 47 -13.32 8.29 -5.52
CA THR A 47 -14.67 8.61 -5.06
C THR A 47 -14.90 7.99 -3.67
N PHE A 48 -15.12 8.82 -2.67
CA PHE A 48 -15.49 8.39 -1.31
C PHE A 48 -16.99 8.49 -1.09
N THR A 49 -17.53 7.53 -0.33
CA THR A 49 -18.94 7.47 0.07
C THR A 49 -19.07 7.48 1.60
N SER A 50 -20.26 7.86 2.09
CA SER A 50 -20.60 7.71 3.51
C SER A 50 -20.61 6.24 3.92
N ASP A 51 -20.16 5.96 5.14
CA ASP A 51 -20.14 4.62 5.71
C ASP A 51 -21.49 4.14 6.25
N SER A 52 -22.49 5.03 6.30
CA SER A 52 -23.79 4.82 6.94
C SER A 52 -24.59 3.60 6.45
N ALA A 53 -24.42 3.19 5.19
CA ALA A 53 -25.10 2.01 4.65
C ALA A 53 -24.49 0.67 5.14
N PHE A 54 -23.26 0.71 5.69
CA PHE A 54 -22.47 -0.49 6.01
C PHE A 54 -22.34 -0.74 7.51
N ILE A 55 -22.89 0.14 8.35
CA ILE A 55 -22.82 0.06 9.81
C ILE A 55 -24.10 0.63 10.44
N GLN A 56 -24.66 -0.09 11.41
CA GLN A 56 -25.90 0.33 12.09
C GLN A 56 -25.64 1.07 13.42
N THR A 57 -24.43 0.95 13.97
CA THR A 57 -24.07 1.47 15.29
C THR A 57 -23.01 2.58 15.21
N GLY A 58 -22.73 3.19 16.36
CA GLY A 58 -21.75 4.26 16.47
C GLY A 58 -22.31 5.64 16.10
N LYS A 59 -21.49 6.66 16.37
CA LYS A 59 -21.83 8.07 16.19
C LYS A 59 -20.76 8.74 15.33
N SER A 60 -21.17 9.70 14.51
CA SER A 60 -20.25 10.51 13.72
C SER A 60 -19.68 11.65 14.56
N SER A 61 -18.43 11.99 14.34
CA SER A 61 -17.82 13.23 14.82
C SER A 61 -16.79 13.76 13.83
N ARG A 62 -16.18 14.88 14.17
CA ARG A 62 -15.14 15.54 13.40
C ARG A 62 -13.91 15.76 14.28
N VAL A 63 -12.74 15.60 13.66
CA VAL A 63 -11.47 15.99 14.29
C VAL A 63 -11.41 17.50 14.54
N ASP A 64 -10.49 17.92 15.41
CA ASP A 64 -10.23 19.33 15.67
C ASP A 64 -9.96 20.12 14.37
N LYS A 65 -10.53 21.34 14.30
CA LYS A 65 -10.47 22.18 13.09
C LYS A 65 -9.05 22.53 12.66
N SER A 66 -8.07 22.54 13.58
CA SER A 66 -6.66 22.79 13.27
C SER A 66 -6.08 21.76 12.29
N LEU A 67 -6.63 20.55 12.25
CA LEU A 67 -6.17 19.46 11.38
C LEU A 67 -6.67 19.58 9.94
N ASN A 68 -7.63 20.46 9.65
CA ASN A 68 -8.17 20.68 8.29
C ASN A 68 -7.09 21.08 7.26
N LYS A 69 -5.97 21.68 7.71
CA LYS A 69 -4.86 22.09 6.83
C LYS A 69 -3.82 20.99 6.62
N ILE A 70 -3.89 19.91 7.38
CA ILE A 70 -2.86 18.85 7.45
C ILE A 70 -3.40 17.56 6.83
N LEU A 71 -4.68 17.26 7.07
CA LEU A 71 -5.29 15.99 6.71
C LEU A 71 -6.17 16.12 5.47
N GLY A 72 -6.20 15.04 4.68
CA GLY A 72 -7.17 14.88 3.59
C GLY A 72 -8.61 14.76 4.10
N LYS A 73 -9.59 15.06 3.24
CA LYS A 73 -11.01 15.14 3.60
C LYS A 73 -11.54 13.85 4.26
N GLN A 74 -11.05 12.69 3.79
CA GLN A 74 -11.41 11.36 4.31
C GLN A 74 -10.93 11.09 5.75
N TYR A 75 -10.11 11.97 6.32
CA TYR A 75 -9.59 11.84 7.69
C TYR A 75 -10.12 12.93 8.63
N LEU A 76 -10.97 13.83 8.13
CA LEU A 76 -11.50 14.93 8.94
C LEU A 76 -12.74 14.51 9.74
N THR A 77 -13.47 13.52 9.26
CA THR A 77 -14.59 12.89 9.95
C THR A 77 -14.18 11.51 10.46
N LEU A 78 -14.87 11.06 11.50
CA LEU A 78 -14.71 9.73 12.05
C LEU A 78 -16.03 9.21 12.59
N ARG A 79 -16.18 7.89 12.61
CA ARG A 79 -17.19 7.21 13.42
C ARG A 79 -16.55 6.66 14.68
N TYR A 80 -17.17 6.90 15.83
CA TYR A 80 -16.77 6.37 17.13
C TYR A 80 -17.86 5.49 17.73
N PHE A 81 -17.46 4.53 18.56
CA PHE A 81 -18.36 3.49 19.08
C PHE A 81 -18.41 3.53 20.62
N PRO A 82 -19.32 4.34 21.21
CA PRO A 82 -19.46 4.43 22.66
C PRO A 82 -20.18 3.21 23.27
N GLU A 83 -21.01 2.57 22.45
CA GLU A 83 -21.86 1.43 22.82
C GLU A 83 -21.41 0.16 22.12
N GLY A 84 -21.69 -0.97 22.76
CA GLY A 84 -21.27 -2.29 22.26
C GLY A 84 -19.78 -2.54 22.46
N ARG A 85 -19.44 -3.81 22.72
CA ARG A 85 -18.03 -4.22 22.82
C ARG A 85 -17.42 -4.49 21.44
N ARG A 86 -18.23 -4.86 20.45
CA ARG A 86 -17.83 -5.21 19.09
C ARG A 86 -18.81 -4.58 18.11
N ASN A 87 -18.29 -3.83 17.14
CA ASN A 87 -19.09 -3.15 16.12
C ASN A 87 -18.48 -3.48 14.75
N CYS A 88 -19.28 -3.99 13.82
CA CYS A 88 -18.81 -4.57 12.57
C CYS A 88 -19.41 -3.89 11.36
N TYR A 89 -18.56 -3.42 10.46
CA TYR A 89 -18.96 -3.09 9.10
C TYR A 89 -19.16 -4.38 8.33
N SER A 90 -20.23 -4.49 7.55
CA SER A 90 -20.42 -5.59 6.60
C SER A 90 -20.33 -5.04 5.19
N LEU A 91 -19.38 -5.55 4.40
CA LEU A 91 -18.98 -4.97 3.12
C LEU A 91 -19.15 -5.99 2.00
N ASP A 92 -19.83 -5.60 0.93
CA ASP A 92 -20.06 -6.46 -0.23
C ASP A 92 -18.74 -6.68 -0.99
N VAL A 93 -18.32 -7.94 -1.09
CA VAL A 93 -17.11 -8.36 -1.78
C VAL A 93 -17.39 -9.57 -2.66
N LYS A 94 -16.41 -9.99 -3.45
CA LYS A 94 -16.50 -11.20 -4.26
C LYS A 94 -15.70 -12.33 -3.61
N SER A 95 -16.37 -13.43 -3.30
CA SER A 95 -15.73 -14.63 -2.78
C SER A 95 -14.59 -15.10 -3.71
N GLY A 96 -13.50 -15.56 -3.10
CA GLY A 96 -12.30 -16.04 -3.78
C GLY A 96 -11.34 -14.94 -4.23
N THR A 97 -11.69 -13.66 -4.06
CA THR A 97 -10.86 -12.53 -4.50
C THR A 97 -9.91 -12.08 -3.40
N ASN A 98 -8.65 -11.79 -3.76
CA ASN A 98 -7.70 -11.15 -2.85
C ASN A 98 -7.97 -9.65 -2.84
N TYR A 99 -8.11 -9.08 -1.65
CA TYR A 99 -8.34 -7.65 -1.45
C TYR A 99 -7.18 -7.04 -0.68
N LEU A 100 -6.68 -5.91 -1.17
CA LEU A 100 -5.94 -4.96 -0.36
C LEU A 100 -6.95 -4.19 0.48
N ILE A 101 -6.88 -4.33 1.79
CA ILE A 101 -7.77 -3.67 2.75
C ILE A 101 -6.92 -2.75 3.59
N ALA A 102 -7.30 -1.49 3.67
CA ALA A 102 -6.69 -0.52 4.55
C ALA A 102 -7.74 0.17 5.42
N VAL A 103 -7.37 0.39 6.68
CA VAL A 103 -8.18 1.13 7.64
C VAL A 103 -7.35 2.25 8.22
N SER A 104 -7.96 3.43 8.35
CA SER A 104 -7.32 4.61 8.91
C SER A 104 -8.09 5.09 10.13
N SER A 105 -7.36 5.52 11.16
CA SER A 105 -7.93 6.05 12.40
C SER A 105 -7.17 7.30 12.81
N VAL A 106 -7.88 8.43 12.85
CA VAL A 106 -7.38 9.71 13.34
C VAL A 106 -8.25 10.13 14.53
N TYR A 107 -7.66 10.21 15.72
CA TYR A 107 -8.38 10.66 16.91
C TYR A 107 -8.72 12.14 16.84
N GLY A 108 -7.71 12.97 16.56
CA GLY A 108 -7.88 14.41 16.37
C GLY A 108 -8.62 15.13 17.49
N ASN A 109 -8.59 14.57 18.71
CA ASN A 109 -9.26 15.10 19.90
C ASN A 109 -10.75 15.47 19.69
N TYR A 110 -11.49 14.66 18.93
CA TYR A 110 -12.88 14.95 18.56
C TYR A 110 -13.85 15.15 19.75
N ASP A 111 -13.49 14.61 20.92
CA ASP A 111 -14.28 14.67 22.16
C ASP A 111 -13.71 15.64 23.21
N GLY A 112 -12.58 16.30 22.92
CA GLY A 112 -11.92 17.24 23.83
C GLY A 112 -11.25 16.60 25.05
N LEU A 113 -11.20 15.26 25.16
CA LEU A 113 -10.66 14.57 26.34
C LEU A 113 -9.14 14.40 26.29
N ASN A 114 -8.53 14.53 25.12
CA ASN A 114 -7.11 14.33 24.86
C ASN A 114 -6.61 12.96 25.39
N ARG A 115 -7.40 11.91 25.15
CA ARG A 115 -7.09 10.53 25.54
C ARG A 115 -7.04 9.64 24.31
N ASP A 116 -5.82 9.32 23.87
CA ASP A 116 -5.60 8.53 22.66
C ASP A 116 -6.27 7.13 22.76
N PRO A 117 -7.11 6.76 21.77
CA PRO A 117 -7.78 5.46 21.76
C PRO A 117 -6.87 4.27 21.52
N LYS A 118 -7.22 3.14 22.16
CA LYS A 118 -6.64 1.83 21.91
C LYS A 118 -7.74 0.78 21.83
N PHE A 119 -7.74 0.03 20.74
CA PHE A 119 -8.78 -0.96 20.43
C PHE A 119 -8.25 -2.01 19.48
N ASP A 120 -8.96 -3.12 19.33
CA ASP A 120 -8.59 -4.17 18.39
C ASP A 120 -9.42 -4.07 17.10
N ILE A 121 -8.82 -4.45 15.98
CA ILE A 121 -9.47 -4.59 14.68
C ILE A 121 -9.46 -6.06 14.27
N TYR A 122 -10.59 -6.54 13.78
CA TYR A 122 -10.80 -7.91 13.33
C TYR A 122 -11.26 -7.93 11.88
N ILE A 123 -10.82 -8.96 11.14
CA ILE A 123 -11.38 -9.35 9.85
C ILE A 123 -12.20 -10.62 10.08
N GLY A 124 -13.52 -10.51 9.90
CA GLY A 124 -14.45 -11.53 10.36
C GLY A 124 -14.17 -11.86 11.82
N PRO A 125 -14.07 -13.14 12.21
CA PRO A 125 -13.84 -13.52 13.59
C PRO A 125 -12.36 -13.42 14.04
N ASN A 126 -11.43 -13.21 13.10
CA ASN A 126 -9.99 -13.24 13.37
C ASN A 126 -9.44 -11.85 13.73
N LYS A 127 -8.64 -11.76 14.80
CA LYS A 127 -7.95 -10.52 15.17
C LYS A 127 -6.90 -10.20 14.10
N TRP A 128 -6.98 -9.01 13.54
CA TRP A 128 -5.97 -8.48 12.63
C TRP A 128 -4.88 -7.73 13.40
N LEU A 129 -5.25 -6.73 14.20
CA LEU A 129 -4.27 -5.91 14.92
C LEU A 129 -4.88 -5.22 16.15
N SER A 130 -4.01 -4.66 16.99
CA SER A 130 -4.37 -3.67 18.00
C SER A 130 -4.01 -2.28 17.48
N MET A 131 -5.02 -1.46 17.24
CA MET A 131 -4.85 -0.05 16.89
C MET A 131 -4.48 0.72 18.16
N ASP A 132 -3.36 1.42 18.11
CA ASP A 132 -2.84 2.19 19.23
C ASP A 132 -2.48 3.58 18.73
N LEU A 133 -3.25 4.59 19.15
CA LEU A 133 -3.10 5.96 18.68
C LEU A 133 -2.22 6.82 19.58
N GLU A 134 -1.63 6.25 20.63
CA GLU A 134 -0.77 6.96 21.56
C GLU A 134 0.37 7.70 20.82
N GLY A 135 0.38 9.03 20.95
CA GLY A 135 1.40 9.89 20.32
C GLY A 135 1.29 10.02 18.79
N ARG A 136 0.22 9.50 18.17
CA ARG A 136 0.03 9.50 16.71
C ARG A 136 -0.95 10.60 16.29
N GLN A 137 -0.49 11.85 16.36
CA GLN A 137 -1.32 13.04 16.10
C GLN A 137 -2.01 13.03 14.72
N ASN A 138 -1.31 12.60 13.67
CA ASN A 138 -1.85 12.51 12.31
C ASN A 138 -2.60 11.18 12.03
N GLY A 139 -2.80 10.37 13.08
CA GLY A 139 -3.44 9.07 13.01
C GLY A 139 -2.54 7.95 12.52
N THR A 140 -3.17 6.79 12.28
CA THR A 140 -2.54 5.57 11.80
C THR A 140 -3.32 5.01 10.63
N LYS A 141 -2.61 4.50 9.62
CA LYS A 141 -3.15 3.65 8.55
C LYS A 141 -2.51 2.28 8.63
N GLU A 142 -3.32 1.23 8.62
CA GLU A 142 -2.86 -0.16 8.60
C GLU A 142 -3.42 -0.86 7.37
N GLU A 143 -2.63 -1.76 6.79
CA GLU A 143 -2.95 -2.45 5.54
C GLU A 143 -2.74 -3.97 5.65
N ILE A 144 -3.67 -4.72 5.06
CA ILE A 144 -3.64 -6.18 4.96
C ILE A 144 -4.11 -6.61 3.57
N ILE A 145 -3.52 -7.69 3.05
CA ILE A 145 -4.08 -8.42 1.92
C ILE A 145 -4.77 -9.67 2.46
N HIS A 146 -6.06 -9.80 2.18
CA HIS A 146 -6.89 -10.90 2.64
C HIS A 146 -7.72 -11.47 1.49
N LYS A 147 -7.87 -12.80 1.48
CA LYS A 147 -8.72 -13.49 0.51
C LYS A 147 -10.13 -13.61 1.07
N ALA A 148 -11.10 -12.93 0.46
CA ALA A 148 -12.49 -13.04 0.85
C ALA A 148 -12.99 -14.48 0.66
N ARG A 149 -13.58 -15.07 1.70
CA ARG A 149 -14.12 -16.44 1.64
C ARG A 149 -15.61 -16.47 1.29
N SER A 150 -16.31 -15.38 1.53
CA SER A 150 -17.73 -15.21 1.20
C SER A 150 -17.94 -13.95 0.34
N ASN A 151 -19.20 -13.65 -0.02
CA ASN A 151 -19.54 -12.40 -0.71
C ASN A 151 -19.76 -11.21 0.25
N SER A 152 -19.53 -11.43 1.55
CA SER A 152 -19.45 -10.37 2.54
C SER A 152 -18.11 -10.46 3.29
N LEU A 153 -17.56 -9.30 3.64
CA LEU A 153 -16.37 -9.15 4.46
C LEU A 153 -16.71 -8.25 5.64
N ASP A 154 -16.54 -8.79 6.85
CA ASP A 154 -16.74 -8.00 8.05
C ASP A 154 -15.43 -7.38 8.55
N ILE A 155 -15.45 -6.07 8.82
CA ILE A 155 -14.38 -5.35 9.52
C ILE A 155 -14.93 -4.90 10.86
N CYS A 156 -14.44 -5.50 11.95
CA CYS A 156 -14.97 -5.24 13.28
C CYS A 156 -13.98 -4.50 14.17
N LEU A 157 -14.46 -3.46 14.86
CA LEU A 157 -13.76 -2.77 15.91
C LEU A 157 -14.19 -3.35 17.27
N HIS A 158 -13.22 -3.72 18.10
CA HIS A 158 -13.45 -4.30 19.43
C HIS A 158 -12.85 -3.42 20.52
N LYS A 159 -13.68 -3.00 21.47
CA LYS A 159 -13.27 -2.19 22.61
C LYS A 159 -12.46 -3.02 23.60
N THR A 160 -11.24 -2.57 23.92
CA THR A 160 -10.31 -3.26 24.83
C THR A 160 -10.06 -2.50 26.14
N GLY A 161 -10.44 -1.23 26.22
CA GLY A 161 -10.22 -0.38 27.39
C GLY A 161 -11.36 0.62 27.58
N GLU A 162 -11.08 1.75 28.24
CA GLU A 162 -12.09 2.77 28.53
C GLU A 162 -12.44 3.63 27.31
N THR A 163 -11.43 3.92 26.47
CA THR A 163 -11.56 4.74 25.27
C THR A 163 -12.44 4.07 24.22
N PHE A 164 -13.07 4.87 23.37
CA PHE A 164 -13.96 4.36 22.33
C PHE A 164 -13.19 3.99 21.07
N PRO A 165 -13.45 2.82 20.45
CA PRO A 165 -12.94 2.54 19.13
C PRO A 165 -13.40 3.60 18.13
N ILE A 166 -12.51 3.95 17.21
CA ILE A 166 -12.77 4.96 16.17
C ILE A 166 -12.28 4.47 14.81
N ILE A 167 -12.88 4.98 13.74
CA ILE A 167 -12.40 4.76 12.38
C ILE A 167 -12.74 5.97 11.51
N SER A 168 -11.79 6.36 10.65
CA SER A 168 -11.90 7.53 9.78
C SER A 168 -12.11 7.13 8.32
N ALA A 169 -11.44 6.06 7.87
CA ALA A 169 -11.64 5.56 6.50
C ALA A 169 -11.48 4.04 6.42
N ILE A 170 -12.23 3.44 5.49
CA ILE A 170 -12.07 2.05 5.03
C ILE A 170 -11.84 2.09 3.53
N GLU A 171 -10.74 1.51 3.07
CA GLU A 171 -10.34 1.49 1.66
C GLU A 171 -10.06 0.04 1.24
N ILE A 172 -10.84 -0.49 0.29
CA ILE A 172 -10.72 -1.86 -0.21
C ILE A 172 -10.48 -1.83 -1.71
N ARG A 173 -9.48 -2.58 -2.17
CA ARG A 173 -9.08 -2.66 -3.58
C ARG A 173 -8.99 -4.14 -4.00
N PRO A 174 -9.74 -4.58 -5.02
CA PRO A 174 -9.57 -5.92 -5.55
C PRO A 174 -8.20 -6.02 -6.22
N LEU A 175 -7.48 -7.10 -5.93
CA LEU A 175 -6.21 -7.43 -6.55
C LEU A 175 -6.43 -8.42 -7.69
N ARG A 176 -5.48 -8.50 -8.62
CA ARG A 176 -5.52 -9.50 -9.69
C ARG A 176 -5.47 -10.91 -9.09
N ASN A 177 -6.19 -11.84 -9.72
CA ASN A 177 -6.11 -13.25 -9.38
C ASN A 177 -4.65 -13.74 -9.43
N ASN A 178 -4.30 -14.67 -8.54
CA ASN A 178 -2.97 -15.27 -8.42
C ASN A 178 -1.84 -14.29 -8.07
N THR A 179 -2.16 -13.10 -7.56
CA THR A 179 -1.18 -12.21 -6.93
C THR A 179 -1.27 -12.28 -5.42
N TYR A 180 -0.14 -12.07 -4.74
CA TYR A 180 -0.05 -12.08 -3.29
C TYR A 180 -0.65 -13.34 -2.65
N VAL A 181 -0.39 -14.49 -3.26
CA VAL A 181 -0.90 -15.79 -2.80
C VAL A 181 -0.11 -16.20 -1.56
N THR A 182 -0.81 -16.44 -0.46
CA THR A 182 -0.24 -17.01 0.77
C THR A 182 -0.73 -18.43 0.97
N LYS A 183 0.12 -19.29 1.54
CA LYS A 183 -0.24 -20.66 1.94
C LYS A 183 -1.32 -20.72 3.02
N SER A 184 -1.27 -19.79 3.97
CA SER A 184 -2.17 -19.70 5.10
C SER A 184 -2.41 -18.25 5.48
N GLY A 185 -3.53 -18.02 6.16
CA GLY A 185 -3.85 -16.73 6.75
C GLY A 185 -3.97 -15.58 5.73
N ALA A 186 -3.51 -14.42 6.16
CA ALA A 186 -3.51 -13.18 5.40
C ALA A 186 -2.11 -12.53 5.46
N LEU A 187 -1.94 -11.42 4.74
CA LEU A 187 -0.64 -10.76 4.56
C LEU A 187 -0.70 -9.33 5.09
N LYS A 188 -0.08 -9.08 6.25
CA LYS A 188 0.04 -7.73 6.81
C LYS A 188 1.19 -6.99 6.13
N LEU A 189 0.98 -5.75 5.69
CA LEU A 189 2.06 -4.94 5.11
C LEU A 189 3.18 -4.72 6.15
N SER A 190 4.42 -5.08 5.79
CA SER A 190 5.61 -4.66 6.54
C SER A 190 6.15 -3.35 6.00
N PHE A 191 6.40 -3.29 4.69
CA PHE A 191 6.73 -2.06 3.98
C PHE A 191 6.40 -2.21 2.49
N ARG A 192 6.23 -1.07 1.82
CA ARG A 192 6.15 -0.94 0.37
C ARG A 192 6.91 0.31 -0.04
N VAL A 193 8.02 0.14 -0.74
CA VAL A 193 8.95 1.23 -1.04
C VAL A 193 9.46 1.19 -2.46
N TYR A 194 9.79 2.37 -2.98
CA TYR A 194 10.50 2.53 -4.24
C TYR A 194 11.84 3.22 -3.98
N LEU A 195 12.85 2.89 -4.78
CA LEU A 195 14.22 3.31 -4.52
C LEU A 195 14.45 4.69 -5.11
N ASN A 196 14.21 5.72 -4.29
CA ASN A 196 14.38 7.12 -4.65
C ASN A 196 14.83 7.93 -3.42
N ASN A 197 15.75 8.85 -3.61
CA ASN A 197 16.30 9.76 -2.60
C ASN A 197 15.48 11.04 -2.41
N THR A 198 14.47 11.27 -3.26
CA THR A 198 13.58 12.43 -3.20
C THR A 198 12.31 12.09 -2.44
N ALA A 199 11.83 13.01 -1.61
CA ALA A 199 10.58 12.85 -0.87
C ALA A 199 9.36 12.87 -1.81
N GLY A 200 8.31 12.16 -1.42
CA GLY A 200 7.06 12.06 -2.16
C GLY A 200 6.57 10.62 -2.21
N PHE A 201 5.32 10.38 -1.88
CA PHE A 201 4.72 9.05 -2.02
C PHE A 201 4.01 8.92 -3.36
N ILE A 202 3.88 7.68 -3.82
CA ILE A 202 3.10 7.33 -5.01
C ILE A 202 1.81 6.66 -4.53
N ARG A 203 0.69 7.06 -5.12
CA ARG A 203 -0.65 6.49 -4.87
C ARG A 203 -1.47 6.59 -6.15
N TYR A 204 -2.73 6.17 -6.14
CA TYR A 204 -3.69 6.47 -7.21
C TYR A 204 -3.69 7.97 -7.58
N ALA A 205 -3.74 8.35 -8.86
CA ALA A 205 -3.93 7.50 -10.04
C ALA A 205 -2.63 6.90 -10.67
N ASP A 206 -1.46 7.15 -10.08
CA ASP A 206 -0.20 6.58 -10.57
C ASP A 206 -0.15 5.06 -10.35
N ASP A 207 -0.65 4.59 -9.21
CA ASP A 207 -0.88 3.18 -8.92
C ASP A 207 -2.35 2.81 -9.09
N VAL A 208 -2.64 1.99 -10.11
CA VAL A 208 -3.97 1.49 -10.46
C VAL A 208 -4.63 0.65 -9.34
N ARG A 209 -3.86 0.14 -8.38
CA ARG A 209 -4.34 -0.59 -7.19
C ARG A 209 -4.37 0.26 -5.94
N ASP A 210 -4.13 1.57 -6.06
CA ASP A 210 -4.16 2.54 -4.95
C ASP A 210 -3.25 2.17 -3.75
N ARG A 211 -2.20 1.39 -4.02
CA ARG A 211 -1.15 1.13 -3.03
C ARG A 211 -0.34 2.40 -2.80
N ILE A 212 0.08 2.60 -1.56
CA ILE A 212 0.96 3.71 -1.21
C ILE A 212 2.42 3.23 -1.21
N TRP A 213 3.24 3.81 -2.07
CA TRP A 213 4.69 3.57 -2.11
C TRP A 213 5.43 4.73 -1.48
N PHE A 214 6.31 4.43 -0.52
CA PHE A 214 7.16 5.43 0.10
C PHE A 214 8.58 5.41 -0.48
N PRO A 215 9.25 6.56 -0.61
CA PRO A 215 10.63 6.60 -1.07
C PRO A 215 11.53 6.01 0.02
N PHE A 216 12.48 5.17 -0.39
CA PHE A 216 13.49 4.62 0.50
C PHE A 216 14.86 4.71 -0.17
N PHE A 217 15.85 5.23 0.57
CA PHE A 217 17.20 5.35 0.06
C PHE A 217 18.25 5.25 1.18
N GLY A 218 19.09 4.21 1.10
CA GLY A 218 20.20 3.99 2.01
C GLY A 218 21.41 4.86 1.70
N SER A 219 22.22 5.17 2.71
CA SER A 219 23.43 6.00 2.57
C SER A 219 24.51 5.36 1.68
N SER A 220 24.51 4.04 1.55
CA SER A 220 25.41 3.25 0.70
C SER A 220 24.94 3.13 -0.76
N TYR A 221 23.79 3.70 -1.11
CA TYR A 221 23.19 3.57 -2.44
C TYR A 221 23.56 4.76 -3.34
N ALA A 222 23.72 4.50 -4.63
CA ALA A 222 23.76 5.48 -5.69
C ALA A 222 22.47 5.38 -6.50
N GLN A 223 21.93 6.52 -6.93
CA GLN A 223 20.64 6.57 -7.63
C GLN A 223 20.88 6.63 -9.12
N ILE A 224 20.08 5.88 -9.87
CA ILE A 224 19.92 6.02 -11.30
C ILE A 224 18.45 6.31 -11.61
N THR A 225 18.20 7.09 -12.66
CA THR A 225 16.85 7.49 -13.09
C THR A 225 16.70 7.38 -14.60
N THR A 226 15.45 7.30 -15.06
CA THR A 226 15.10 7.37 -16.49
C THR A 226 13.77 8.10 -16.67
N ASP A 227 13.66 8.85 -17.77
CA ASP A 227 12.40 9.45 -18.21
C ASP A 227 11.69 8.58 -19.27
N LEU A 228 12.33 7.49 -19.70
CA LEU A 228 11.78 6.58 -20.70
C LEU A 228 10.56 5.84 -20.15
N ASN A 229 9.63 5.50 -21.05
CA ASN A 229 8.45 4.73 -20.68
C ASN A 229 8.84 3.27 -20.35
N ILE A 230 8.42 2.81 -19.17
CA ILE A 230 8.65 1.45 -18.69
C ILE A 230 7.36 0.64 -18.85
N ASN A 231 7.46 -0.54 -19.44
CA ASN A 231 6.36 -1.49 -19.52
C ASN A 231 6.14 -2.14 -18.15
N ASN A 232 5.03 -1.79 -17.50
CA ASN A 232 4.63 -2.32 -16.19
C ASN A 232 3.53 -3.38 -16.27
N SER A 233 3.34 -4.03 -17.42
CA SER A 233 2.24 -4.98 -17.69
C SER A 233 2.45 -6.37 -17.04
N ASN A 234 2.93 -6.43 -15.80
CA ASN A 234 3.00 -7.68 -15.03
C ASN A 234 1.75 -7.85 -14.15
N ALA A 235 1.65 -8.98 -13.45
CA ALA A 235 0.51 -9.26 -12.58
C ALA A 235 0.40 -8.28 -11.39
N TYR A 236 1.52 -7.72 -10.94
CA TYR A 236 1.58 -6.83 -9.78
C TYR A 236 1.31 -5.36 -10.12
N GLU A 237 1.29 -4.96 -11.39
CA GLU A 237 0.94 -3.62 -11.86
C GLU A 237 1.66 -2.49 -11.11
N VAL A 238 2.95 -2.66 -10.83
CA VAL A 238 3.76 -1.66 -10.12
C VAL A 238 3.70 -0.32 -10.89
N PRO A 239 3.51 0.82 -10.23
CA PRO A 239 3.37 2.10 -10.90
C PRO A 239 4.67 2.46 -11.63
N LYS A 240 4.54 3.05 -12.83
CA LYS A 240 5.71 3.44 -13.64
C LYS A 240 6.59 4.45 -12.91
N SER A 241 6.01 5.34 -12.11
CA SER A 241 6.74 6.32 -11.29
C SER A 241 7.66 5.64 -10.28
N ALA A 242 7.28 4.49 -9.71
CA ALA A 242 8.16 3.72 -8.82
C ALA A 242 9.29 2.99 -9.57
N LEU A 243 9.08 2.70 -10.87
CA LEU A 243 10.06 1.99 -11.70
C LEU A 243 11.09 2.93 -12.35
N ARG A 244 10.82 4.24 -12.41
CA ARG A 244 11.70 5.24 -13.06
C ARG A 244 13.01 5.49 -12.34
N SER A 245 13.10 5.13 -11.07
CA SER A 245 14.33 5.21 -10.29
C SER A 245 14.76 3.82 -9.84
N ALA A 246 16.06 3.66 -9.59
CA ALA A 246 16.61 2.46 -8.97
C ALA A 246 17.80 2.81 -8.08
N ALA A 247 18.04 1.97 -7.08
CA ALA A 247 19.26 1.99 -6.28
C ALA A 247 20.29 1.02 -6.88
N THR A 248 21.55 1.46 -6.92
CA THR A 248 22.74 0.65 -7.15
C THR A 248 23.70 0.84 -5.97
N PRO A 249 24.67 -0.07 -5.70
CA PRO A 249 25.67 0.17 -4.67
C PRO A 249 26.63 1.30 -5.09
N LYS A 250 27.01 2.18 -4.15
CA LYS A 250 28.06 3.21 -4.40
C LYS A 250 29.42 2.57 -4.70
N ASN A 251 29.76 1.52 -3.96
CA ASN A 251 30.89 0.67 -4.29
C ASN A 251 30.43 -0.32 -5.37
N THR A 252 30.73 -0.03 -6.63
CA THR A 252 30.24 -0.79 -7.80
C THR A 252 30.72 -2.24 -7.85
N SER A 253 31.78 -2.57 -7.12
CA SER A 253 32.28 -3.95 -6.96
C SER A 253 31.64 -4.69 -5.79
N GLY A 254 30.96 -3.99 -4.89
CA GLY A 254 30.28 -4.56 -3.72
C GLY A 254 28.82 -4.92 -4.00
N PRO A 255 28.18 -5.67 -3.08
CA PRO A 255 26.76 -5.99 -3.18
C PRO A 255 25.88 -4.79 -2.83
N LEU A 256 24.66 -4.76 -3.38
CA LEU A 256 23.59 -3.91 -2.84
C LEU A 256 22.94 -4.67 -1.68
N VAL A 257 22.92 -4.06 -0.48
CA VAL A 257 22.38 -4.70 0.72
C VAL A 257 21.19 -3.89 1.24
N ILE A 258 20.05 -4.57 1.41
CA ILE A 258 18.83 -4.01 2.00
C ILE A 258 18.49 -4.85 3.24
N THR A 259 18.29 -4.19 4.37
CA THR A 259 17.96 -4.84 5.65
C THR A 259 16.72 -4.25 6.28
N TRP A 260 15.91 -5.09 6.90
CA TRP A 260 14.75 -4.66 7.69
C TRP A 260 14.44 -5.70 8.77
N THR A 261 13.70 -5.29 9.80
CA THR A 261 13.18 -6.21 10.81
C THR A 261 11.67 -6.33 10.62
N PRO A 262 11.12 -7.54 10.44
CA PRO A 262 9.68 -7.71 10.36
C PRO A 262 9.01 -7.37 11.70
N ARG A 263 7.70 -7.12 11.68
CA ARG A 263 6.93 -6.85 12.89
C ARG A 263 5.72 -7.79 12.98
N PRO A 264 5.68 -8.70 13.99
CA PRO A 264 6.71 -8.95 15.01
C PRO A 264 8.04 -9.47 14.41
N SER A 265 9.14 -9.39 15.16
CA SER A 265 10.50 -9.70 14.67
C SER A 265 10.69 -11.16 14.24
N ASN A 266 9.84 -12.06 14.72
CA ASN A 266 9.79 -13.46 14.34
C ASN A 266 8.68 -13.77 13.32
N ALA A 267 8.06 -12.77 12.69
CA ALA A 267 7.08 -13.03 11.65
C ALA A 267 7.76 -13.62 10.40
N GLN A 268 7.11 -14.60 9.78
CA GLN A 268 7.48 -15.03 8.45
C GLN A 268 7.03 -14.00 7.43
N VAL A 269 7.81 -13.80 6.37
CA VAL A 269 7.56 -12.75 5.38
C VAL A 269 7.58 -13.26 3.95
N TYR A 270 6.66 -12.74 3.13
CA TYR A 270 6.81 -12.78 1.68
C TYR A 270 7.50 -11.51 1.21
N LEU A 271 8.42 -11.66 0.26
CA LEU A 271 9.15 -10.55 -0.35
C LEU A 271 8.84 -10.49 -1.85
N TYR A 272 8.57 -9.29 -2.36
CA TYR A 272 8.36 -9.00 -3.77
C TYR A 272 9.37 -7.93 -4.18
N MET A 273 10.21 -8.26 -5.16
CA MET A 273 11.31 -7.43 -5.63
C MET A 273 11.08 -7.08 -7.10
N HIS A 274 11.00 -5.79 -7.40
CA HIS A 274 10.64 -5.29 -8.72
C HIS A 274 11.86 -4.68 -9.40
N PHE A 275 12.17 -5.22 -10.58
CA PHE A 275 13.36 -4.88 -11.35
C PHE A 275 12.98 -4.45 -12.76
N ALA A 276 13.62 -3.41 -13.27
CA ALA A 276 13.63 -3.03 -14.66
C ALA A 276 15.01 -2.45 -14.99
N GLU A 277 15.63 -2.87 -16.08
CA GLU A 277 16.85 -2.21 -16.56
C GLU A 277 16.45 -0.87 -17.17
N ILE A 278 16.87 0.21 -16.52
CA ILE A 278 16.48 1.59 -16.87
C ILE A 278 17.60 2.39 -17.52
N GLN A 279 18.80 1.82 -17.63
CA GLN A 279 19.91 2.38 -18.40
C GLN A 279 19.94 1.77 -19.81
N ALA A 280 20.44 2.54 -20.78
CA ALA A 280 20.82 1.98 -22.07
C ALA A 280 22.20 1.33 -21.90
N LEU A 281 22.27 0.01 -22.08
CA LEU A 281 23.53 -0.72 -21.99
C LEU A 281 24.20 -0.76 -23.37
N GLU A 282 25.49 -0.48 -23.41
CA GLU A 282 26.33 -0.64 -24.60
C GLU A 282 26.56 -2.13 -24.93
N ALA A 283 27.04 -2.43 -26.14
CA ALA A 283 27.21 -3.81 -26.61
C ALA A 283 28.19 -4.65 -25.76
N ASN A 284 29.15 -4.00 -25.09
CA ASN A 284 30.11 -4.61 -24.18
C ASN A 284 29.68 -4.53 -22.71
N GLU A 285 28.53 -3.92 -22.42
CA GLU A 285 28.00 -3.82 -21.07
C GLU A 285 27.01 -4.93 -20.77
N THR A 286 27.06 -5.44 -19.55
CA THR A 286 26.12 -6.44 -19.07
C THR A 286 25.82 -6.18 -17.61
N ARG A 287 24.54 -6.23 -17.25
CA ARG A 287 24.09 -6.31 -15.87
C ARG A 287 23.56 -7.70 -15.58
N GLU A 288 24.27 -8.42 -14.74
CA GLU A 288 23.90 -9.75 -14.24
C GLU A 288 24.28 -9.85 -12.75
N PHE A 289 23.35 -10.30 -11.92
CA PHE A 289 23.60 -10.43 -10.49
C PHE A 289 22.79 -11.56 -9.86
N ASP A 290 23.30 -12.10 -8.77
CA ASP A 290 22.57 -13.04 -7.93
C ASP A 290 21.69 -12.25 -6.94
N VAL A 291 20.50 -12.78 -6.64
CA VAL A 291 19.56 -12.24 -5.66
C VAL A 291 19.48 -13.21 -4.49
N ILE A 292 20.01 -12.81 -3.34
CA ILE A 292 20.17 -13.68 -2.19
C ILE A 292 19.45 -13.05 -0.99
N LEU A 293 18.46 -13.74 -0.45
CA LEU A 293 17.90 -13.41 0.86
C LEU A 293 18.39 -14.48 1.84
N LYS A 294 19.24 -14.06 2.78
CA LYS A 294 19.82 -14.97 3.78
C LYS A 294 18.71 -15.74 4.49
N GLY A 295 18.84 -17.06 4.54
CA GLY A 295 17.81 -17.94 5.05
C GLY A 295 17.56 -19.09 4.11
N ASN A 296 16.98 -18.84 2.92
CA ASN A 296 16.55 -19.90 1.98
C ASN A 296 16.17 -19.44 0.55
N PHE A 297 16.36 -18.17 0.15
CA PHE A 297 16.01 -17.73 -1.22
C PHE A 297 17.26 -17.28 -1.97
N ASN A 298 17.49 -17.90 -3.12
CA ASN A 298 18.60 -17.61 -4.01
C ASN A 298 18.14 -17.71 -5.47
N HIS A 299 18.35 -16.64 -6.25
CA HIS A 299 18.14 -16.63 -7.68
C HIS A 299 19.42 -16.18 -8.37
N SER A 300 20.08 -17.07 -9.09
CA SER A 300 21.39 -16.80 -9.67
C SER A 300 21.32 -16.26 -11.10
N GLY A 301 22.28 -15.40 -11.47
CA GLY A 301 22.44 -14.91 -12.83
C GLY A 301 21.25 -14.09 -13.35
N PHE A 302 20.58 -13.32 -12.48
CA PHE A 302 19.43 -12.51 -12.86
C PHE A 302 19.85 -11.37 -13.78
N ARG A 303 19.10 -11.20 -14.88
CA ARG A 303 19.29 -10.12 -15.87
C ARG A 303 17.98 -9.37 -16.06
N PRO A 304 17.83 -8.16 -15.47
CA PRO A 304 16.62 -7.36 -15.66
C PRO A 304 16.41 -7.03 -17.14
N THR A 305 15.16 -7.03 -17.60
CA THR A 305 14.83 -6.67 -18.99
C THR A 305 14.79 -5.14 -19.14
N LYS A 306 15.32 -4.63 -20.26
CA LYS A 306 15.31 -3.21 -20.58
C LYS A 306 13.88 -2.67 -20.63
N LEU A 307 13.61 -1.63 -19.83
CA LEU A 307 12.33 -0.90 -19.74
C LEU A 307 11.10 -1.81 -19.60
N LYS A 308 11.26 -2.96 -18.94
CA LYS A 308 10.15 -3.88 -18.66
C LYS A 308 10.32 -4.43 -17.25
N VAL A 309 9.27 -4.29 -16.44
CA VAL A 309 9.28 -4.80 -15.07
C VAL A 309 9.30 -6.33 -15.09
N PHE A 310 10.14 -6.89 -14.24
CA PHE A 310 10.10 -8.26 -13.79
C PHE A 310 10.02 -8.29 -12.27
N THR A 311 9.29 -9.25 -11.71
CA THR A 311 9.14 -9.38 -10.26
C THR A 311 9.62 -10.74 -9.83
N LEU A 312 10.68 -10.76 -9.04
CA LEU A 312 11.08 -11.92 -8.27
C LEU A 312 10.33 -11.86 -6.94
N PHE A 313 9.83 -13.01 -6.49
CA PHE A 313 9.14 -13.11 -5.23
C PHE A 313 9.48 -14.44 -4.55
N THR A 314 9.33 -14.47 -3.23
CA THR A 314 9.48 -15.70 -2.46
C THR A 314 8.21 -16.53 -2.61
N GLU A 315 8.30 -17.76 -3.11
CA GLU A 315 7.14 -18.66 -3.23
C GLU A 315 6.65 -19.18 -1.86
N GLU A 316 7.56 -19.19 -0.90
CA GLU A 316 7.35 -19.63 0.48
C GLU A 316 7.60 -18.46 1.44
N PRO A 317 6.90 -18.40 2.58
CA PRO A 317 7.13 -17.37 3.57
C PRO A 317 8.48 -17.64 4.26
N MET A 318 9.28 -16.59 4.35
CA MET A 318 10.67 -16.65 4.79
C MET A 318 10.78 -16.26 6.27
N GLN A 319 11.54 -17.04 7.03
CA GLN A 319 11.93 -16.68 8.39
C GLN A 319 13.25 -15.92 8.34
N CYS A 320 13.28 -14.71 8.91
CA CYS A 320 14.50 -13.93 9.02
C CYS A 320 15.32 -14.30 10.26
N ASP A 321 16.61 -13.95 10.29
CA ASP A 321 17.48 -14.25 11.42
C ASP A 321 17.26 -13.27 12.59
N SER A 322 17.97 -13.46 13.70
CA SER A 322 17.85 -12.60 14.89
C SER A 322 18.26 -11.14 14.67
N ARG A 323 18.96 -10.82 13.58
CA ARG A 323 19.36 -9.47 13.17
C ARG A 323 18.40 -8.88 12.13
N GLY A 324 17.42 -9.64 11.66
CA GLY A 324 16.43 -9.23 10.68
C GLY A 324 16.62 -9.91 9.33
N CYS A 325 15.93 -9.38 8.33
CA CYS A 325 16.01 -9.85 6.96
C CYS A 325 17.17 -9.15 6.24
N HIS A 326 17.91 -9.92 5.45
CA HIS A 326 19.10 -9.44 4.75
C HIS A 326 19.02 -9.83 3.27
N LEU A 327 18.60 -8.89 2.44
CA LEU A 327 18.60 -9.03 0.98
C LEU A 327 19.91 -8.50 0.41
N GLU A 328 20.61 -9.32 -0.35
CA GLU A 328 21.85 -9.01 -1.03
C GLU A 328 21.68 -9.22 -2.54
N LEU A 329 22.02 -8.20 -3.32
CA LEU A 329 22.21 -8.34 -4.77
C LEU A 329 23.71 -8.35 -5.05
N VAL A 330 24.21 -9.41 -5.66
CA VAL A 330 25.65 -9.64 -5.82
C VAL A 330 26.01 -9.70 -7.29
N ARG A 331 26.86 -8.78 -7.74
CA ARG A 331 27.34 -8.74 -9.14
C ARG A 331 28.03 -10.06 -9.51
N THR A 332 27.63 -10.71 -10.62
CA THR A 332 28.32 -11.91 -11.10
C THR A 332 29.63 -11.54 -11.82
N PRO A 333 30.58 -12.47 -12.00
CA PRO A 333 31.79 -12.22 -12.79
C PRO A 333 31.54 -11.86 -14.26
N LYS A 334 30.36 -12.18 -14.81
CA LYS A 334 29.97 -11.84 -16.19
C LYS A 334 29.47 -10.41 -16.35
N SER A 335 29.17 -9.74 -15.24
CA SER A 335 28.57 -8.41 -15.24
C SER A 335 29.62 -7.33 -15.22
N THR A 336 29.49 -6.34 -16.10
CA THR A 336 30.31 -5.12 -16.07
C THR A 336 29.71 -4.05 -15.17
N LEU A 337 28.39 -4.10 -14.96
CA LEU A 337 27.64 -3.11 -14.18
C LEU A 337 27.23 -3.66 -12.80
N PRO A 338 27.05 -2.78 -11.79
CA PRO A 338 26.60 -3.21 -10.47
C PRO A 338 25.12 -3.69 -10.50
N PRO A 339 24.61 -4.38 -9.47
CA PRO A 339 23.19 -4.71 -9.38
C PRO A 339 22.32 -3.45 -9.25
N LEU A 340 21.02 -3.59 -9.58
CA LEU A 340 20.02 -2.55 -9.36
C LEU A 340 18.71 -3.14 -8.80
N ILE A 341 17.90 -2.30 -8.17
CA ILE A 341 16.50 -2.61 -7.80
C ILE A 341 15.66 -1.33 -7.81
N ASN A 342 14.43 -1.42 -8.33
CA ASN A 342 13.56 -0.25 -8.54
C ASN A 342 12.55 -0.08 -7.41
N ALA A 343 11.93 -1.18 -6.96
CA ALA A 343 10.98 -1.16 -5.86
C ALA A 343 10.93 -2.50 -5.13
N LEU A 344 10.44 -2.49 -3.89
CA LEU A 344 10.24 -3.71 -3.10
C LEU A 344 9.04 -3.60 -2.15
N GLU A 345 8.40 -4.73 -1.91
CA GLU A 345 7.31 -4.90 -0.95
C GLU A 345 7.60 -6.10 -0.07
N ALA A 346 7.31 -5.99 1.23
CA ALA A 346 7.34 -7.13 2.13
C ALA A 346 6.06 -7.21 2.94
N TYR A 347 5.58 -8.43 3.14
CA TYR A 347 4.36 -8.72 3.88
C TYR A 347 4.62 -9.79 4.92
N ALA A 348 4.23 -9.52 6.16
CA ALA A 348 4.26 -10.49 7.25
C ALA A 348 3.03 -11.39 7.18
N VAL A 349 3.21 -12.69 7.38
CA VAL A 349 2.11 -13.65 7.49
C VAL A 349 1.38 -13.41 8.81
N ILE A 350 0.05 -13.35 8.74
CA ILE A 350 -0.82 -13.37 9.90
C ILE A 350 -1.77 -14.57 9.80
N GLU A 351 -1.76 -15.42 10.83
CA GLU A 351 -2.61 -16.60 10.87
C GLU A 351 -4.03 -16.25 11.30
N PHE A 352 -5.00 -16.69 10.50
CA PHE A 352 -6.45 -16.55 10.74
C PHE A 352 -7.05 -17.94 11.00
N PRO A 353 -6.94 -18.47 12.23
CA PRO A 353 -7.30 -19.85 12.55
C PRO A 353 -8.80 -20.10 12.55
N GLN A 354 -9.62 -19.06 12.72
CA GLN A 354 -11.07 -19.18 12.77
C GLN A 354 -11.64 -19.10 11.35
N VAL A 355 -12.58 -20.00 11.03
CA VAL A 355 -13.30 -19.96 9.76
C VAL A 355 -14.27 -18.78 9.80
N GLU A 356 -14.26 -17.97 8.75
CA GLU A 356 -15.32 -16.99 8.50
C GLU A 356 -16.63 -17.76 8.30
N THR A 357 -17.43 -17.89 9.35
CA THR A 357 -18.78 -18.43 9.24
C THR A 357 -19.64 -17.41 8.51
N SER A 358 -20.29 -17.80 7.41
CA SER A 358 -21.41 -17.03 6.87
C SER A 358 -22.46 -16.97 7.98
N ILE A 359 -22.66 -15.81 8.60
CA ILE A 359 -23.83 -15.62 9.45
C ILE A 359 -25.00 -15.43 8.50
N SER A 360 -25.57 -16.55 8.05
CA SER A 360 -26.96 -16.63 7.64
C SER A 360 -27.66 -17.44 8.72
N ASP A 361 -28.30 -16.74 9.64
CA ASP A 361 -29.53 -17.19 10.29
C ASP A 361 -30.48 -16.00 10.37
#